data_AF-A0A7K4CWX8-F1
#
_entry.id   AF-A0A7K4CWX8-F1
#
_cell.length_a   1.000
_cell.length_b   1.000
_cell.length_c   1.000
_cell.angle_alpha   90.00
_cell.angle_beta   90.00
_cell.angle_gamma   90.00
#
_symmetry.space_group_name_H-M   'P 1'
#
loop_
_entity.id
_entity.type
_entity.pdbx_description
1 polymer ?
#
loop_
_entity_poly.entity_id
_entity_poly.type
_entity_poly.pdbx_seq_one_letter_code
_entity_poly.pdbx_strand_id
1 'polypeptide(L)'
;MPSDDARSGPSGQSRYGDDASVIPINDRQYLVQNIDVFTPIVDDPETQGRITACNVTNDLFACGVLDITAFLSFIATPGEVPRSS
;
A
#
# COMPACT_ATOMS: atom_id res chain seq x y z
N MET A 1 26.52 -0.14 -17.58
CA MET A 1 25.82 0.74 -16.62
C MET A 1 25.45 2.02 -17.37
N PRO A 2 24.21 2.20 -17.85
CA PRO A 2 23.80 3.46 -18.47
C PRO A 2 23.62 4.54 -17.39
N SER A 3 23.88 5.76 -17.82
CA SER A 3 24.19 7.00 -17.09
C SER A 3 23.00 7.72 -16.46
N ASP A 4 23.34 8.56 -15.49
CA ASP A 4 22.56 9.36 -14.52
C ASP A 4 21.46 10.32 -15.03
N ASP A 5 20.88 10.15 -16.23
CA ASP A 5 19.91 11.13 -16.80
C ASP A 5 18.42 10.81 -16.56
N ALA A 6 18.10 9.91 -15.61
CA ALA A 6 16.72 9.47 -15.37
C ALA A 6 16.03 10.11 -14.15
N ARG A 7 16.58 11.13 -13.48
CA ARG A 7 16.05 11.63 -12.18
C ARG A 7 15.05 12.79 -12.26
N SER A 8 14.64 13.24 -13.44
CA SER A 8 13.63 14.30 -13.58
C SER A 8 12.50 13.90 -14.54
N GLY A 9 11.63 12.98 -14.09
CA GLY A 9 10.31 12.81 -14.70
C GLY A 9 9.37 13.96 -14.29
N PRO A 10 8.30 14.23 -15.05
CA PRO A 10 7.33 15.26 -14.69
C PRO A 10 6.75 14.97 -13.30
N SER A 11 6.75 15.98 -12.44
CA SER A 11 6.30 15.91 -11.05
C SER A 11 4.86 15.37 -10.97
N GLY A 12 4.71 14.13 -10.46
CA GLY A 12 3.40 13.53 -10.18
C GLY A 12 3.09 12.20 -10.87
N GLN A 13 4.05 11.55 -11.53
CA GLN A 13 3.87 10.16 -12.00
C GLN A 13 4.66 9.20 -11.12
N SER A 14 3.94 8.30 -10.43
CA SER A 14 4.50 7.06 -9.88
C SER A 14 5.16 6.29 -11.01
N ARG A 15 6.46 6.01 -10.89
CA ARG A 15 7.21 5.26 -11.88
C ARG A 15 6.89 3.79 -11.71
N TYR A 16 7.03 3.01 -12.79
CA TYR A 16 6.93 1.55 -12.68
C TYR A 16 7.94 1.05 -11.63
N GLY A 17 7.44 0.42 -10.57
CA GLY A 17 8.24 -0.11 -9.47
C GLY A 17 8.31 0.78 -8.22
N ASP A 18 7.61 1.91 -8.17
CA ASP A 18 7.43 2.65 -6.91
C ASP A 18 6.37 1.95 -6.03
N ASP A 19 6.65 1.82 -4.73
CA ASP A 19 5.79 1.12 -3.75
C ASP A 19 4.52 1.94 -3.38
N ALA A 20 4.47 3.22 -3.77
CA ALA A 20 3.31 4.08 -3.58
C ALA A 20 3.11 5.05 -4.75
N SER A 21 1.86 5.44 -4.95
CA SER A 21 1.50 6.52 -5.87
C SER A 21 1.53 7.87 -5.16
N VAL A 22 2.09 8.91 -5.82
CA VAL A 22 2.13 10.28 -5.33
C VAL A 22 1.52 11.21 -6.37
N ILE A 23 0.38 11.83 -6.03
CA ILE A 23 -0.43 12.64 -6.94
C ILE A 23 -0.61 14.05 -6.33
N PRO A 24 -0.20 15.14 -7.00
CA PRO A 24 -0.43 16.49 -6.49
C PRO A 24 -1.94 16.82 -6.47
N ILE A 25 -2.43 17.33 -5.34
CA ILE A 25 -3.81 17.86 -5.22
C ILE A 25 -3.80 19.38 -5.48
N ASN A 26 -2.76 20.06 -5.02
CA ASN A 26 -2.50 21.49 -5.22
C ASN A 26 -1.01 21.78 -4.97
N ASP A 27 -0.62 23.06 -5.05
CA ASP A 27 0.78 23.51 -4.89
C ASP A 27 1.45 23.15 -3.55
N ARG A 28 0.67 22.70 -2.56
CA ARG A 28 1.14 22.46 -1.18
C ARG A 28 0.81 21.06 -0.66
N GLN A 29 0.00 20.28 -1.37
CA GLN A 29 -0.51 19.00 -0.90
C GLN A 29 -0.42 17.93 -1.97
N TYR A 30 -0.02 16.75 -1.54
CA TYR A 30 0.09 15.55 -2.36
C TYR A 30 -0.73 14.44 -1.72
N LEU A 31 -1.46 13.70 -2.55
CA LEU A 31 -2.11 12.45 -2.20
C LEU A 31 -1.08 11.33 -2.35
N VAL A 32 -0.82 10.60 -1.28
CA VAL A 32 0.03 9.41 -1.31
C VAL A 32 -0.81 8.19 -0.97
N GLN A 33 -0.80 7.18 -1.85
CA GLN A 33 -1.63 5.98 -1.70
C GLN A 33 -0.91 4.75 -2.22
N ASN A 34 -0.98 3.66 -1.46
CA ASN A 34 -0.61 2.31 -1.88
C ASN A 34 -1.77 1.33 -1.59
N ILE A 35 -1.66 0.11 -2.12
CA ILE A 35 -2.59 -0.97 -1.83
C ILE A 35 -1.85 -2.29 -1.87
N ASP A 36 -1.98 -3.09 -0.81
CA ASP A 36 -1.49 -4.45 -0.78
C ASP A 36 -2.61 -5.45 -0.48
N VAL A 37 -2.53 -6.61 -1.12
CA VAL A 37 -3.47 -7.72 -0.95
C VAL A 37 -2.69 -8.96 -0.57
N PHE A 38 -3.03 -9.57 0.56
CA PHE A 38 -2.39 -10.78 1.07
C PHE A 38 -3.37 -11.94 1.09
N THR A 39 -2.87 -13.12 0.73
CA THR A 39 -3.52 -14.38 1.11
C THR A 39 -3.28 -14.66 2.59
N PRO A 40 -4.12 -15.46 3.26
CA PRO A 40 -3.87 -15.88 4.64
C PRO A 40 -2.46 -16.48 4.79
N ILE A 41 -1.69 -15.94 5.73
CA ILE A 41 -0.32 -16.36 6.10
C ILE A 41 -0.36 -17.06 7.48
N VAL A 42 -1.27 -16.62 8.34
CA VAL A 42 -1.50 -17.19 9.67
C VAL A 42 -2.97 -17.57 9.85
N ASP A 43 -3.23 -18.58 10.68
CA ASP A 43 -4.58 -19.07 10.94
C ASP A 43 -5.40 -18.15 11.87
N ASP A 44 -4.72 -17.37 12.71
CA ASP A 44 -5.38 -16.43 13.62
C ASP A 44 -5.79 -15.14 12.89
N PRO A 45 -7.10 -14.85 12.75
CA PRO A 45 -7.58 -13.69 11.98
C PRO A 45 -7.12 -12.34 12.55
N GLU A 46 -7.00 -12.23 13.89
CA GLU A 46 -6.57 -10.99 14.52
C GLU A 46 -5.10 -10.70 14.19
N THR A 47 -4.23 -11.70 14.32
CA THR A 47 -2.81 -11.61 13.96
C THR A 47 -2.65 -11.36 12.47
N GLN A 48 -3.42 -12.03 11.61
CA GLN A 48 -3.42 -11.78 10.17
C GLN A 48 -3.77 -10.31 9.86
N GLY A 49 -4.82 -9.78 10.50
CA GLY A 49 -5.23 -8.38 10.34
C GLY A 49 -4.14 -7.39 10.76
N ARG A 50 -3.47 -7.65 11.89
CA ARG A 50 -2.34 -6.81 12.36
C ARG A 50 -1.17 -6.84 11.38
N ILE A 51 -0.80 -8.02 10.88
CA ILE A 51 0.28 -8.16 9.89
C ILE A 51 -0.06 -7.39 8.61
N THR A 52 -1.28 -7.58 8.08
CA THR A 52 -1.75 -6.88 6.87
C THR A 52 -1.73 -5.37 7.05
N ALA A 53 -2.24 -4.86 8.18
CA ALA A 53 -2.26 -3.41 8.45
C ALA A 53 -0.85 -2.81 8.58
N CYS A 54 0.07 -3.52 9.25
CA CYS A 54 1.47 -3.10 9.32
C CYS A 54 2.12 -3.08 7.93
N ASN A 55 1.84 -4.06 7.07
CA ASN A 55 2.47 -4.12 5.77
C ASN A 55 2.00 -2.99 4.85
N VAL A 56 0.68 -2.80 4.74
CA VAL A 56 0.07 -1.72 3.93
C VAL A 56 0.55 -0.34 4.35
N THR A 57 0.79 -0.11 5.64
CA THR A 57 1.23 1.22 6.11
C THR A 57 2.73 1.47 5.97
N ASN A 58 3.55 0.42 5.82
CA ASN A 58 5.00 0.55 5.82
C ASN A 58 5.50 1.41 4.65
N ASP A 59 4.97 1.23 3.43
CA ASP A 59 5.48 1.95 2.26
C ASP A 59 5.15 3.44 2.34
N LEU A 60 4.02 3.79 2.96
CA LEU A 60 3.66 5.19 3.24
C LEU A 60 4.67 5.81 4.20
N PHE A 61 5.04 5.11 5.28
CA PHE A 61 6.07 5.59 6.21
C PHE A 61 7.45 5.68 5.54
N ALA A 62 7.80 4.74 4.66
CA ALA A 62 9.03 4.78 3.87
C ALA A 62 9.07 5.99 2.92
N CYS A 63 7.90 6.40 2.39
CA CYS A 63 7.73 7.62 1.60
C CYS A 63 7.71 8.92 2.45
N GLY A 64 7.86 8.83 3.77
CA GLY A 64 7.84 9.98 4.67
C GLY A 64 6.45 10.52 5.01
N VAL A 65 5.39 9.75 4.73
CA VAL A 65 4.03 10.08 5.14
C VAL A 65 3.85 9.70 6.61
N LEU A 66 3.69 10.70 7.48
CA LEU A 66 3.55 10.48 8.92
C LEU A 66 2.09 10.54 9.41
N ASP A 67 1.21 11.16 8.63
CA ASP A 67 -0.20 11.33 8.95
C ASP A 67 -1.07 10.55 7.96
N ILE A 68 -1.76 9.51 8.44
CA ILE A 68 -2.68 8.71 7.64
C ILE A 68 -4.09 9.29 7.76
N THR A 69 -4.67 9.71 6.64
CA THR A 69 -6.00 10.35 6.61
C THR A 69 -7.15 9.35 6.48
N ALA A 70 -6.93 8.20 5.83
CA ALA A 70 -7.92 7.16 5.63
C ALA A 70 -7.26 5.79 5.53
N PHE A 71 -7.98 4.76 5.96
CA PHE A 71 -7.57 3.36 5.83
C PHE A 71 -8.74 2.54 5.28
N LEU A 72 -8.49 1.80 4.20
CA LEU A 72 -9.50 0.97 3.53
C LEU A 72 -9.10 -0.50 3.62
N SER A 73 -10.01 -1.33 4.12
CA SER A 73 -9.82 -2.78 4.24
C SER A 73 -10.81 -3.53 3.37
N PHE A 74 -10.32 -4.50 2.62
CA PHE A 74 -11.14 -5.44 1.84
C PHE A 74 -10.90 -6.85 2.35
N ILE A 75 -11.99 -7.62 2.50
CA ILE A 75 -11.93 -9.03 2.87
C ILE A 75 -12.67 -9.84 1.82
N ALA A 76 -12.01 -10.86 1.29
CA ALA A 76 -12.62 -11.87 0.43
C ALA A 76 -12.82 -13.14 1.27
N THR A 77 -14.07 -13.54 1.46
CA THR A 77 -14.41 -14.79 2.12
C THR A 77 -14.83 -15.83 1.09
N PRO A 78 -14.51 -17.12 1.27
CA PRO A 78 -15.06 -18.18 0.44
C PRO A 78 -16.59 -18.12 0.42
N GLY A 79 -17.21 -18.35 -0.75
CA GLY A 79 -18.67 -18.41 -0.88
C GLY A 79 -19.30 -19.57 -0.07
N GLU A 80 -18.50 -20.61 0.19
CA GLU A 80 -18.83 -21.70 1.11
C GLU A 80 -17.70 -21.83 2.14
N VAL A 81 -18.03 -21.73 3.42
CA VAL A 81 -17.09 -22.02 4.51
C VAL A 81 -17.01 -23.53 4.65
N PRO A 82 -15.81 -24.17 4.55
CA PRO A 82 -15.67 -25.60 4.78
C PRO A 82 -16.26 -25.98 6.13
N ARG A 83 -17.17 -26.95 6.15
CA ARG A 83 -17.73 -27.45 7.42
C ARG A 83 -16.59 -28.09 8.20
N SER A 84 -16.41 -27.65 9.44
CA SER A 84 -15.58 -28.37 10.42
C SER A 84 -16.05 -29.82 10.48
N SER A 85 -15.18 -30.75 10.11
CA SER A 85 -15.35 -32.18 10.37
C SER A 85 -15.17 -32.48 11.85
#